data_AF-A0A7W8YZK7-F1
#
_entry.id   AF-A0A7W8YZK7-F1
#
_cell.length_a   1.000
_cell.length_b   1.000
_cell.length_c   1.000
_cell.angle_alpha   90.00
_cell.angle_beta   90.00
_cell.angle_gamma   90.00
#
_symmetry.space_group_name_H-M   'P 1'
#
loop_
_entity.id
_entity.type
_entity.pdbx_description
1 polymer ?
#
loop_
_entity_poly.entity_id
_entity_poly.type
_entity_poly.pdbx_seq_one_letter_code
_entity_poly.pdbx_strand_id
1 'polypeptide(L)' 'MDQPYLTIVHGAATPEEVAALVIAVSARAATSPQAPQKPGLWRKPAYQMRTALTSGSGAWRASSRPH' A
#
# COMPACT_ATOMS: atom_id res chain seq x y z
N MET A 1 -9.88 0.83 31.48
CA MET A 1 -8.68 0.03 31.19
C MET A 1 -8.22 0.43 29.81
N ASP A 2 -7.06 1.08 29.72
CA ASP A 2 -6.50 1.61 28.48
C ASP A 2 -5.94 0.43 27.67
N GLN A 3 -6.62 0.08 26.58
CA GLN A 3 -6.23 -1.07 25.75
C GLN A 3 -5.09 -0.61 24.82
N PRO A 4 -3.95 -1.31 24.78
CA PRO A 4 -2.83 -0.89 23.95
C PRO A 4 -3.22 -0.89 22.47
N TYR A 5 -2.96 0.22 21.77
CA TYR A 5 -3.20 0.37 20.34
C TYR A 5 -2.36 -0.62 19.50
N LEU A 6 -1.22 -1.07 20.04
CA LEU A 6 -0.35 -2.07 19.42
C LEU A 6 0.31 -2.94 20.49
N THR A 7 0.34 -4.26 20.27
CA THR A 7 1.11 -5.20 21.09
C THR A 7 2.28 -5.73 20.26
N ILE A 8 3.51 -5.46 20.70
CA ILE A 8 4.72 -5.99 20.06
C ILE A 8 5.03 -7.35 20.69
N VAL A 9 4.93 -8.41 19.90
CA VAL A 9 5.36 -9.75 20.32
C VAL A 9 6.82 -9.91 19.93
N HIS A 10 7.73 -9.87 20.90
CA HIS A 10 9.14 -10.24 20.68
C HIS A 10 9.28 -11.77 20.75
N GLY A 11 9.52 -12.39 19.60
CA GLY A 11 9.98 -13.77 19.49
C GLY A 11 11.35 -13.78 18.79
N ALA A 12 12.32 -14.48 19.36
CA ALA A 12 13.56 -14.79 18.67
C ALA A 12 13.32 -16.00 17.75
N ALA A 13 12.68 -15.76 16.61
CA ALA A 13 12.43 -16.81 15.63
C ALA A 13 13.76 -17.29 15.04
N THR A 14 13.92 -18.60 14.88
CA THR A 14 15.11 -19.15 14.21
C THR A 14 15.06 -18.85 12.71
N PRO A 15 16.20 -18.88 11.98
CA PRO A 15 16.21 -18.71 10.53
C PRO A 15 15.29 -19.70 9.80
N GLU A 16 15.19 -20.93 10.30
CA GLU A 16 14.34 -22.00 9.75
C GLU A 16 12.86 -21.68 9.92
N GLU A 17 12.45 -21.14 11.08
CA GLU A 17 11.07 -20.74 11.35
C GLU A 17 10.65 -19.56 10.46
N VAL A 18 11.54 -18.59 10.25
CA VAL A 18 11.32 -17.48 9.31
C VAL A 18 11.16 -18.02 7.88
N ALA A 19 12.01 -18.97 7.47
CA ALA A 19 11.91 -19.60 6.16
C ALA A 19 10.58 -20.35 5.99
N ALA A 20 10.16 -21.14 7.00
CA ALA A 20 8.89 -21.84 6.99
C ALA A 20 7.68 -20.89 6.86
N LEU A 21 7.71 -19.76 7.56
CA LEU A 21 6.66 -18.74 7.47
C LEU A 21 6.59 -18.11 6.08
N VAL A 22 7.74 -17.75 5.49
CA VAL A 22 7.82 -17.18 4.14
C VAL A 22 7.30 -18.17 3.09
N ILE A 23 7.66 -19.45 3.22
CA ILE A 23 7.16 -20.52 2.34
C ILE A 23 5.64 -20.63 2.45
N ALA A 24 5.09 -20.67 3.66
CA ALA A 24 3.64 -20.78 3.86
C ALA A 24 2.86 -19.58 3.28
N VAL A 25 3.35 -18.35 3.50
CA VAL A 25 2.71 -17.13 2.98
C VAL A 25 2.80 -17.05 1.46
N SER A 26 3.95 -17.39 0.88
CA SER A 26 4.15 -17.36 -0.58
C SER A 26 3.33 -18.41 -1.31
N ALA A 27 3.27 -19.64 -0.78
CA ALA A 27 2.42 -20.71 -1.30
C ALA A 27 0.93 -20.30 -1.31
N ARG A 28 0.47 -19.61 -0.26
CA ARG A 28 -0.90 -19.07 -0.21
C ARG A 28 -1.15 -17.95 -1.23
N ALA A 29 -0.16 -17.10 -1.49
CA ALA A 29 -0.30 -16.00 -2.43
C ALA A 29 -0.38 -16.46 -3.90
N ALA A 30 0.29 -17.57 -4.23
CA ALA A 30 0.39 -18.10 -5.59
C ALA A 30 -0.96 -18.54 -6.21
N THR A 31 -2.03 -18.69 -5.41
CA THR A 31 -3.34 -19.18 -5.89
C THR A 31 -4.26 -18.07 -6.41
N SER A 32 -3.87 -16.79 -6.34
CA SER A 32 -4.75 -15.71 -6.82
C SER A 32 -4.60 -15.52 -8.33
N PRO A 33 -5.67 -15.75 -9.14
CA PRO A 33 -5.63 -15.42 -10.56
C PRO A 33 -5.36 -13.93 -10.72
N GLN A 34 -4.35 -13.59 -11.52
CA GLN A 34 -3.97 -12.21 -11.75
C GLN A 34 -5.10 -11.50 -12.51
N ALA A 35 -5.90 -10.71 -11.78
CA ALA A 35 -6.85 -9.81 -12.42
C ALA A 35 -6.09 -8.84 -13.32
N PRO A 36 -6.64 -8.45 -14.49
CA PRO A 36 -6.01 -7.46 -15.35
C PRO A 36 -5.77 -6.18 -14.54
N GLN A 37 -4.50 -5.76 -14.45
CA GLN A 37 -4.16 -4.53 -13.76
C GLN A 37 -4.78 -3.36 -14.51
N LYS A 38 -5.77 -2.71 -13.89
CA LYS A 38 -6.25 -1.41 -14.39
C LYS A 38 -5.07 -0.44 -14.41
N PRO A 39 -4.89 0.35 -15.47
CA PRO A 39 -3.86 1.39 -15.48
C PRO A 39 -3.98 2.25 -14.22
N GLY A 40 -2.92 2.26 -13.42
CA GLY A 40 -2.90 3.00 -12.17
C GLY A 40 -3.18 4.47 -12.44
N LEU A 41 -4.17 5.05 -11.75
CA LEU A 41 -4.56 6.45 -11.95
C LEU A 41 -3.34 7.38 -11.79
N TRP A 42 -2.42 7.05 -10.88
CA TRP A 42 -1.18 7.79 -10.63
C TRP A 42 -0.28 8.01 -11.85
N ARG A 43 -0.27 7.10 -12.84
CA ARG A 43 0.57 7.21 -14.05
C ARG A 43 -0.19 7.73 -15.28
N LYS A 44 -1.41 8.24 -15.14
CA LYS A 44 -2.20 8.75 -16.27
C LYS A 44 -1.48 9.94 -16.93
N PRO A 45 -1.16 9.88 -18.25
CA PRO A 45 -0.46 10.97 -18.95
C PRO A 45 -1.18 12.31 -18.88
N ALA A 46 -2.52 12.31 -18.82
CA ALA A 46 -3.32 13.52 -18.63
C ALA A 46 -2.95 14.31 -17.35
N TYR A 47 -2.40 13.67 -16.31
CA TYR A 47 -1.93 14.35 -15.10
C TYR A 47 -0.58 15.07 -15.30
N GLN A 48 0.22 14.69 -16.30
CA GLN A 48 1.45 15.42 -16.65
C GLN A 48 1.16 16.74 -17.38
N MET A 49 -0.07 16.92 -17.85
CA MET A 49 -0.52 18.12 -18.56
C MET A 49 -1.26 19.12 -17.63
N ARG A 50 -1.31 18.89 -16.31
CA ARG A 50 -2.00 19.78 -15.36
C ARG A 50 -1.18 21.04 -15.08
N THR A 51 -1.87 22.18 -15.05
CA THR A 51 -1.35 23.46 -14.55
C THR A 51 -0.97 23.34 -13.07
N ALA A 52 0.10 24.04 -12.66
CA ALA A 52 0.55 24.10 -11.27
C ALA A 52 -0.60 24.48 -10.32
N LEU A 53 -0.71 23.78 -9.19
CA LEU A 53 -1.68 24.15 -8.16
C LEU A 53 -1.20 25.43 -7.49
N THR A 54 -2.02 26.48 -7.56
CA THR A 54 -1.84 27.72 -6.79
C THR A 54 -2.16 27.48 -5.31
N SER A 55 -1.44 28.16 -4.42
CA SER A 55 -1.77 28.19 -3.00
C SER A 55 -3.12 28.89 -2.79
N GLY A 56 -4.00 28.28 -1.99
CA GLY A 56 -5.34 28.82 -1.74
C GLY A 56 -6.23 27.85 -0.97
N SER A 57 -7.37 28.35 -0.47
CA SER A 57 -8.36 27.52 0.19
C SER A 57 -8.82 26.37 -0.70
N GLY A 58 -8.63 25.13 -0.25
CA GLY A 58 -8.98 23.93 -1.01
C GLY A 58 -7.85 23.33 -1.87
N ALA A 59 -6.72 24.04 -2.05
CA ALA A 59 -5.60 23.55 -2.86
C ALA A 59 -5.01 22.22 -2.34
N TRP A 60 -4.97 22.03 -1.02
CA TRP A 60 -4.49 20.78 -0.41
C TRP A 60 -5.42 19.58 -0.66
N ARG A 61 -6.73 19.82 -0.86
CA ARG A 61 -7.67 18.75 -1.25
C ARG A 61 -7.57 18.44 -2.73
N ALA A 62 -7.28 19.44 -3.56
CA ALA A 62 -7.12 19.29 -5.01
C ALA A 62 -5.82 18.57 -5.42
N SER A 63 -4.80 18.53 -4.54
CA SER A 63 -3.51 17.85 -4.81
C SER A 63 -3.60 16.33 -4.73
N SER A 64 -4.52 15.80 -3.92
CA SER A 64 -4.60 14.37 -3.57
C SER A 64 -5.78 13.64 -4.21
N ARG A 65 -6.73 14.35 -4.82
CA ARG A 65 -7.92 13.75 -5.44
C ARG A 65 -7.80 13.74 -6.98
N PRO A 66 -7.89 12.55 -7.61
CA PRO A 66 -8.23 12.47 -9.02
C PRO A 66 -9.70 12.83 -9.20
N HIS A 67 -10.01 13.72 -10.15
CA HIS A 67 -11.37 13.97 -10.64
C HIS A 67 -11.70 12.98 -11.76
#